data_AF-F8AA72-F1
#
_entry.id   AF-F8AA72-F1
#
_cell.length_a   1.000
_cell.length_b   1.000
_cell.length_c   1.000
_cell.angle_alpha   90.00
_cell.angle_beta   90.00
_cell.angle_gamma   90.00
#
_symmetry.space_group_name_H-M   'P 1'
#
loop_
_entity.id
_entity.type
_entity.pdbx_description
1 polymer ?
#
loop_
_entity_poly.entity_id
_entity_poly.type
_entity_poly.pdbx_seq_one_letter_code
_entity_poly.pdbx_strand_id
1 'polypeptide(L)'
;MERILFIEEVDREPKYINHAIEIAKKKKAKLYILFLVPVSLETTDWIDIQEKQIKEKKEKLENLLNEIKAKGIGVEIEGKVIEYLPRAFMLALKEFSPIDLVIVGNLDLEPLASEKIKHLEDISIRLKCPVLSIKTLLPQERTSKKKVISKMCLYGSLSAISYFGFFPMIEKLNYKIYMTGTFLGAIAVLATVPIHAYIYGSFAECLPKLLGLEKSAGKH
;
A
#
# COMPACT_ATOMS: atom_id res chain seq x y z
N MET A 1 15.15 3.56 -26.85
CA MET A 1 15.25 3.94 -25.43
C MET A 1 13.88 3.72 -24.84
N GLU A 2 13.76 2.86 -23.83
CA GLU A 2 12.48 2.55 -23.19
C GLU A 2 11.88 3.81 -22.56
N ARG A 3 10.56 3.94 -22.63
CA ARG A 3 9.79 5.08 -22.11
C ARG A 3 8.83 4.58 -21.06
N ILE A 4 9.02 5.05 -19.84
CA ILE A 4 8.19 4.69 -18.68
C ILE A 4 7.32 5.90 -18.34
N LEU A 5 6.01 5.70 -18.20
CA LEU A 5 5.09 6.69 -17.64
C LEU A 5 4.77 6.33 -16.19
N PHE A 6 5.08 7.21 -15.25
CA PHE A 6 4.63 7.13 -13.87
C PHE A 6 3.40 8.01 -13.67
N ILE A 7 2.35 7.45 -13.09
CA ILE A 7 1.09 8.16 -12.80
C ILE A 7 0.84 8.08 -11.31
N GLU A 8 0.64 9.22 -10.65
CA GLU A 8 0.23 9.26 -9.25
C GLU A 8 -0.75 10.40 -9.00
N GLU A 9 -1.86 10.06 -8.38
CA GLU A 9 -2.78 11.00 -7.77
C GLU A 9 -2.22 11.46 -6.43
N VAL A 10 -2.14 12.78 -6.27
CA VAL A 10 -1.45 13.40 -5.14
C VAL A 10 -2.42 14.27 -4.36
N ASP A 11 -2.91 13.73 -3.25
CA ASP A 11 -3.72 14.51 -2.32
C ASP A 11 -2.86 15.44 -1.44
N ARG A 12 -1.76 14.90 -0.87
CA ARG A 12 -0.83 15.66 -0.01
C ARG A 12 0.57 15.77 -0.61
N GLU A 13 1.26 14.63 -0.71
CA GLU A 13 2.63 14.54 -1.24
C GLU A 13 2.79 13.25 -2.06
N PRO A 14 3.64 13.26 -3.11
CA PRO A 14 3.90 12.06 -3.90
C PRO A 14 4.66 11.03 -3.06
N LYS A 15 4.13 9.80 -2.98
CA LYS A 15 4.71 8.77 -2.09
C LYS A 15 5.70 7.88 -2.82
N TYR A 16 5.47 7.65 -4.11
CA TYR A 16 6.19 6.60 -4.83
C TYR A 16 7.10 7.08 -5.95
N ILE A 17 7.21 8.40 -6.12
CA ILE A 17 8.02 9.00 -7.18
C ILE A 17 9.50 8.57 -7.15
N ASN A 18 10.11 8.52 -5.96
CA ASN A 18 11.51 8.11 -5.82
C ASN A 18 11.75 6.69 -6.31
N HIS A 19 10.81 5.78 -6.06
CA HIS A 19 10.88 4.41 -6.57
C HIS A 19 10.75 4.35 -8.09
N ALA A 20 9.89 5.17 -8.69
CA ALA A 20 9.78 5.27 -10.15
C ALA A 20 11.09 5.76 -10.79
N ILE A 21 11.74 6.76 -10.18
CA ILE A 21 13.06 7.27 -10.63
C ILE A 21 14.13 6.17 -10.54
N GLU A 22 14.19 5.41 -9.44
CA GLU A 22 15.13 4.30 -9.30
C GLU A 22 14.93 3.21 -10.35
N ILE A 23 13.67 2.87 -10.67
CA ILE A 23 13.34 1.89 -11.71
C ILE A 23 13.81 2.39 -13.07
N ALA A 24 13.51 3.65 -13.42
CA ALA A 24 13.93 4.25 -14.67
C ALA A 24 15.46 4.30 -14.80
N LYS A 25 16.17 4.63 -13.70
CA LYS A 25 17.64 4.64 -13.65
C LYS A 25 18.24 3.26 -13.88
N LYS A 26 17.71 2.22 -13.23
CA LYS A 26 18.15 0.83 -13.41
C LYS A 26 17.94 0.35 -14.85
N LYS A 27 16.84 0.78 -15.48
CA LYS A 27 16.48 0.42 -16.86
C LYS A 27 17.13 1.31 -17.91
N LYS A 28 17.78 2.41 -17.51
CA LYS A 28 18.26 3.47 -18.43
C LYS A 28 17.13 3.94 -19.37
N ALA A 29 15.93 4.09 -18.81
CA ALA A 29 14.73 4.47 -19.52
C ALA A 29 14.43 5.96 -19.32
N LYS A 30 13.75 6.59 -20.28
CA LYS A 30 13.16 7.92 -20.12
C LYS A 30 11.95 7.81 -19.20
N LEU A 31 11.83 8.72 -18.23
CA LEU A 31 10.72 8.74 -17.28
C LEU A 31 9.81 9.94 -17.56
N TYR A 32 8.56 9.66 -17.88
CA TYR A 32 7.47 10.62 -17.90
C TYR A 32 6.73 10.56 -16.57
N ILE A 33 6.47 11.72 -15.95
CA ILE A 33 5.76 11.82 -14.68
C ILE A 33 4.45 12.56 -14.91
N LEU A 34 3.34 11.94 -14.55
CA LEU A 34 2.02 12.56 -14.55
C LEU A 34 1.50 12.61 -13.12
N PHE A 35 1.46 13.83 -12.55
CA PHE A 35 0.80 14.06 -11.27
C PHE A 35 -0.64 14.53 -11.50
N LEU A 36 -1.55 13.91 -10.77
CA LEU A 36 -2.98 14.19 -10.83
C LEU A 36 -3.41 14.85 -9.52
N VAL A 37 -3.94 16.07 -9.61
CA VAL A 37 -4.50 16.80 -8.47
C VAL A 37 -5.97 16.44 -8.34
N PRO A 38 -6.42 15.78 -7.25
CA PRO A 38 -7.83 15.45 -7.08
C PRO A 38 -8.70 16.70 -7.03
N VAL A 39 -9.87 16.61 -7.67
CA VAL A 39 -10.88 17.68 -7.71
C VAL A 39 -12.13 17.15 -7.00
N SER A 40 -12.44 17.66 -5.80
CA SER A 40 -13.73 17.35 -5.15
C SER A 40 -14.75 18.39 -5.57
N LEU A 41 -15.79 17.99 -6.30
CA LEU A 41 -16.89 18.89 -6.70
C LEU A 41 -18.02 18.89 -5.67
N GLU A 42 -17.69 18.84 -4.39
CA GLU A 42 -18.69 18.80 -3.32
C GLU A 42 -18.89 20.21 -2.75
N THR A 43 -20.07 20.77 -3.06
CA THR A 43 -20.70 22.00 -2.55
C THR A 43 -20.32 23.36 -3.17
N THR A 44 -21.36 24.04 -3.66
CA THR A 44 -21.35 25.35 -4.32
C THR A 44 -20.82 26.50 -3.46
N ASP A 45 -20.88 26.37 -2.13
CA ASP A 45 -20.49 27.44 -1.21
C ASP A 45 -18.97 27.52 -0.96
N TRP A 46 -18.19 26.60 -1.52
CA TRP A 46 -16.74 26.47 -1.28
C TRP A 46 -15.88 26.44 -2.56
N ILE A 47 -16.47 26.75 -3.73
CA ILE A 47 -15.80 26.66 -5.03
C ILE A 47 -14.53 27.53 -5.07
N ASP A 48 -14.60 28.79 -4.66
CA ASP A 48 -13.44 29.70 -4.68
C ASP A 48 -12.29 29.20 -3.77
N ILE A 49 -12.64 28.60 -2.64
CA ILE A 49 -11.66 28.03 -1.70
C ILE A 49 -11.03 26.77 -2.30
N GLN A 50 -11.83 25.92 -2.95
CA GLN A 50 -11.36 24.71 -3.62
C GLN A 50 -10.45 25.04 -4.81
N GLU A 51 -10.84 25.98 -5.67
CA GLU A 51 -10.02 26.43 -6.80
C GLU A 51 -8.67 26.98 -6.32
N LYS A 52 -8.69 27.77 -5.24
CA LYS A 52 -7.46 28.28 -4.63
C LYS A 52 -6.57 27.15 -4.09
N GLN A 53 -7.15 26.18 -3.39
CA GLN A 53 -6.41 25.01 -2.88
C GLN A 53 -5.83 24.15 -4.01
N ILE A 54 -6.60 23.91 -5.08
CA ILE A 54 -6.14 23.16 -6.26
C ILE A 54 -4.98 23.90 -6.92
N LYS A 55 -5.09 25.22 -7.10
CA LYS A 55 -4.03 26.04 -7.69
C LYS A 55 -2.75 26.00 -6.84
N GLU A 56 -2.86 26.19 -5.53
CA GLU A 56 -1.71 26.10 -4.61
C GLU A 56 -1.08 24.70 -4.62
N LYS A 57 -1.88 23.63 -4.65
CA LYS A 57 -1.38 22.25 -4.77
C LYS A 57 -0.65 22.03 -6.10
N LYS A 58 -1.23 22.51 -7.20
CA LYS A 58 -0.65 22.40 -8.53
C LYS A 58 0.70 23.11 -8.62
N GLU A 59 0.79 24.35 -8.13
CA GLU A 59 2.05 25.11 -8.09
C GLU A 59 3.12 24.39 -7.26
N LYS A 60 2.74 23.82 -6.10
CA LYS A 60 3.67 23.02 -5.27
C LYS A 60 4.18 21.78 -6.01
N LEU A 61 3.32 21.06 -6.72
CA LEU A 61 3.70 19.88 -7.49
C LEU A 61 4.54 20.22 -8.72
N GLU A 62 4.27 21.34 -9.38
CA GLU A 62 5.09 21.83 -10.49
C GLU A 62 6.49 22.20 -10.01
N ASN A 63 6.61 22.88 -8.86
CA ASN A 63 7.90 23.16 -8.24
C ASN A 63 8.67 21.87 -7.89
N LEU A 64 8.00 20.90 -7.26
CA LEU A 64 8.58 19.59 -6.96
C LEU A 64 9.05 18.87 -8.23
N LEU A 65 8.25 18.90 -9.29
CA LEU A 65 8.59 18.28 -10.57
C LEU A 65 9.83 18.95 -11.19
N ASN A 66 9.94 20.27 -11.11
CA ASN A 66 11.12 21.00 -11.57
C ASN A 66 12.37 20.63 -10.75
N GLU A 67 12.24 20.48 -9.43
CA GLU A 67 13.33 19.98 -8.59
C GLU A 67 13.75 18.57 -8.97
N ILE A 68 12.80 17.67 -9.24
CA ILE A 68 13.09 16.29 -9.65
C ILE A 68 13.81 16.27 -10.99
N LYS A 69 13.38 17.09 -11.96
CA LYS A 69 14.06 17.24 -13.25
C LYS A 69 15.49 17.74 -13.07
N ALA A 70 15.71 18.73 -12.19
CA ALA A 70 17.05 19.26 -11.91
C ALA A 70 17.96 18.26 -11.18
N LYS A 71 17.40 17.46 -10.26
CA LYS A 71 18.11 16.43 -9.48
C LYS A 71 18.27 15.11 -10.25
N GLY A 72 17.64 14.96 -11.42
CA GLY A 72 17.57 13.75 -12.24
C GLY A 72 18.89 13.35 -12.90
N ILE A 73 19.97 13.22 -12.14
CA ILE A 73 21.29 12.85 -12.67
C ILE A 73 21.24 11.40 -13.18
N GLY A 74 21.30 11.25 -14.50
CA GLY A 74 21.39 9.96 -15.21
C GLY A 74 20.06 9.38 -15.70
N VAL A 75 18.96 10.13 -15.65
CA VAL A 75 17.66 9.77 -16.23
C VAL A 75 17.07 10.98 -16.92
N GLU A 76 16.59 10.83 -18.16
CA GLU A 76 15.83 11.89 -18.82
C GLU A 76 14.42 11.91 -18.25
N ILE A 77 14.06 13.00 -17.57
CA ILE A 77 12.77 13.15 -16.87
C ILE A 77 11.95 14.25 -17.53
N GLU A 78 10.76 13.90 -17.98
CA GLU A 78 9.71 14.83 -18.39
C GLU A 78 8.49 14.65 -17.50
N GLY A 79 7.63 15.67 -17.43
CA GLY A 79 6.41 15.50 -16.66
C GLY A 79 5.47 16.68 -16.74
N LYS A 80 4.25 16.43 -16.29
CA LYS A 80 3.11 17.35 -16.31
C LYS A 80 2.30 17.17 -15.03
N VAL A 81 1.75 18.27 -14.55
CA VAL A 81 0.76 18.28 -13.47
C VAL A 81 -0.57 18.68 -14.07
N ILE A 82 -1.62 17.89 -13.83
CA ILE A 82 -2.97 18.21 -14.29
C ILE A 82 -3.98 18.01 -13.16
N GLU A 83 -5.11 18.69 -13.29
CA GLU A 83 -6.30 18.39 -12.49
C GLU A 83 -6.89 17.05 -12.91
N TYR A 84 -7.34 16.27 -11.94
CA TYR A 84 -7.78 14.90 -12.17
C TYR A 84 -9.22 14.85 -12.70
N LEU A 85 -9.37 15.24 -13.95
CA LEU A 85 -10.61 15.13 -14.71
C LEU A 85 -10.46 14.03 -15.77
N PRO A 86 -11.47 13.17 -16.02
CA PRO A 86 -11.34 12.03 -16.94
C PRO A 86 -10.86 12.41 -18.34
N ARG A 87 -11.41 13.48 -18.90
CA ARG A 87 -10.98 13.98 -20.23
C ARG A 87 -9.54 14.50 -20.23
N ALA A 88 -9.15 15.27 -19.20
CA ALA A 88 -7.81 15.82 -19.08
C ALA A 88 -6.77 14.69 -18.92
N PHE A 89 -7.11 13.68 -18.11
CA PHE A 89 -6.31 12.46 -17.95
C PHE A 89 -6.11 11.74 -19.28
N MET A 90 -7.18 11.49 -20.03
CA MET A 90 -7.10 10.79 -21.32
C MET A 90 -6.29 11.57 -22.37
N LEU A 91 -6.37 12.90 -22.36
CA LEU A 91 -5.55 13.74 -23.24
C LEU A 91 -4.07 13.68 -22.87
N ALA A 92 -3.74 13.78 -21.58
CA ALA A 92 -2.37 13.68 -21.10
C ALA A 92 -1.75 12.31 -21.43
N LEU A 93 -2.51 11.21 -21.29
CA LEU A 93 -2.06 9.88 -21.69
C LEU A 93 -1.68 9.79 -23.16
N LYS A 94 -2.40 10.49 -24.06
CA LYS A 94 -2.08 10.54 -25.49
C LYS A 94 -0.83 11.36 -25.78
N GLU A 95 -0.62 12.48 -25.07
CA GLU A 95 0.54 13.35 -25.25
C GLU A 95 1.86 12.62 -24.97
N PHE A 96 1.87 11.71 -24.00
CA PHE A 96 3.07 10.95 -23.64
C PHE A 96 3.36 9.75 -24.56
N SER A 97 2.44 9.39 -25.45
CA SER A 97 2.59 8.27 -26.37
C SER A 97 3.70 8.55 -27.41
N PRO A 98 4.52 7.55 -27.80
CA PRO A 98 4.51 6.15 -27.36
C PRO A 98 5.15 5.91 -25.99
N ILE A 99 4.59 4.97 -25.22
CA ILE A 99 5.05 4.51 -23.90
C ILE A 99 5.22 2.99 -23.93
N ASP A 100 6.30 2.47 -23.33
CA ASP A 100 6.57 1.04 -23.27
C ASP A 100 6.06 0.38 -21.97
N LEU A 101 5.97 1.17 -20.88
CA LEU A 101 5.49 0.70 -19.58
C LEU A 101 4.81 1.85 -18.81
N VAL A 102 3.66 1.57 -18.20
CA VAL A 102 3.04 2.48 -17.24
C VAL A 102 3.18 1.91 -15.83
N ILE A 103 3.62 2.76 -14.91
CA ILE A 103 3.72 2.46 -13.48
C ILE A 103 2.72 3.38 -12.74
N VAL A 104 1.82 2.79 -11.97
CA VAL A 104 0.75 3.51 -11.28
C VAL A 104 1.01 3.51 -9.78
N GLY A 105 1.12 4.70 -9.19
CA GLY A 105 1.22 4.95 -7.76
C GLY A 105 -0.09 4.73 -7.01
N ASN A 106 -0.53 5.77 -6.28
CA ASN A 106 -1.94 5.86 -5.89
C ASN A 106 -2.72 6.45 -7.05
N LEU A 107 -3.85 5.85 -7.38
CA LEU A 107 -4.75 6.34 -8.43
C LEU A 107 -6.13 5.83 -8.07
N ASP A 108 -7.06 6.73 -7.83
CA ASP A 108 -8.47 6.40 -7.76
C ASP A 108 -9.03 6.24 -9.19
N LEU A 109 -9.64 5.10 -9.49
CA LEU A 109 -10.21 4.83 -10.81
C LEU A 109 -11.69 5.22 -10.89
N GLU A 110 -12.35 5.52 -9.76
CA GLU A 110 -13.78 5.87 -9.74
C GLU A 110 -14.12 7.04 -10.69
N PRO A 111 -13.35 8.15 -10.72
CA PRO A 111 -13.62 9.25 -11.66
C PRO A 111 -13.59 8.81 -13.13
N LEU A 112 -12.77 7.81 -13.46
CA LEU A 112 -12.55 7.33 -14.83
C LEU A 112 -13.61 6.32 -15.30
N ALA A 113 -14.54 5.91 -14.44
CA ALA A 113 -15.62 4.99 -14.81
C ALA A 113 -16.45 5.52 -15.98
N SER A 114 -16.61 6.84 -16.09
CA SER A 114 -17.27 7.54 -17.21
C SER A 114 -16.60 7.30 -18.57
N GLU A 115 -15.29 7.07 -18.58
CA GLU A 115 -14.47 6.75 -19.77
C GLU A 115 -14.34 5.24 -20.02
N LYS A 116 -15.15 4.43 -19.29
CA LYS A 116 -15.12 2.95 -19.27
C LYS A 116 -13.81 2.36 -18.75
N ILE A 117 -13.11 3.07 -17.88
CA ILE A 117 -11.93 2.57 -17.17
C ILE A 117 -12.35 2.24 -15.75
N LYS A 118 -12.37 0.95 -15.41
CA LYS A 118 -12.70 0.44 -14.08
C LYS A 118 -11.51 -0.25 -13.43
N HIS A 119 -10.60 -0.77 -14.25
CA HIS A 119 -9.41 -1.48 -13.82
C HIS A 119 -8.16 -0.96 -14.52
N LEU A 120 -6.97 -1.23 -13.97
CA LEU A 120 -5.70 -0.81 -14.58
C LEU A 120 -5.47 -1.47 -15.94
N GLU A 121 -6.03 -2.67 -16.12
CA GLU A 121 -6.03 -3.42 -17.37
C GLU A 121 -6.72 -2.63 -18.50
N ASP A 122 -7.75 -1.83 -18.20
CA ASP A 122 -8.43 -1.01 -19.20
C ASP A 122 -7.51 0.10 -19.75
N ILE A 123 -6.65 0.66 -18.89
CA ILE A 123 -5.59 1.60 -19.29
C ILE A 123 -4.57 0.88 -20.17
N SER A 124 -4.21 -0.36 -19.82
CA SER A 124 -3.26 -1.18 -20.58
C SER A 124 -3.75 -1.45 -22.00
N ILE A 125 -5.03 -1.81 -22.15
CA ILE A 125 -5.67 -2.02 -23.44
C ILE A 125 -5.67 -0.73 -24.27
N ARG A 126 -5.97 0.42 -23.64
CA ARG A 126 -6.10 1.71 -24.32
C ARG A 126 -4.77 2.26 -24.82
N LEU A 127 -3.71 2.09 -24.04
CA LEU A 127 -2.34 2.51 -24.39
C LEU A 127 -1.56 1.44 -25.15
N LYS A 128 -2.08 0.21 -25.23
CA LYS A 128 -1.40 -0.96 -25.82
C LYS A 128 -0.03 -1.22 -25.20
N CYS A 129 0.09 -1.00 -23.89
CA CYS A 129 1.33 -1.19 -23.14
C CYS A 129 1.02 -1.77 -21.74
N PRO A 130 1.94 -2.52 -21.13
CA PRO A 130 1.75 -3.05 -19.79
C PRO A 130 1.56 -1.92 -18.76
N VAL A 131 0.60 -2.11 -17.85
CA VAL A 131 0.35 -1.23 -16.71
C VAL A 131 0.60 -2.02 -15.43
N LEU A 132 1.42 -1.49 -14.54
CA LEU A 132 1.77 -2.12 -13.26
C LEU A 132 1.54 -1.15 -12.12
N SER A 133 0.97 -1.63 -11.01
CA SER A 133 0.96 -0.84 -9.78
C SER A 133 2.36 -0.81 -9.18
N ILE A 134 2.84 0.35 -8.73
CA ILE A 134 4.11 0.46 -8.04
C ILE A 134 4.13 -0.41 -6.79
N LYS A 135 3.00 -0.67 -6.14
CA LYS A 135 2.89 -1.53 -4.96
C LYS A 135 3.29 -2.99 -5.24
N THR A 136 3.14 -3.46 -6.48
CA THR A 136 3.61 -4.80 -6.87
C THR A 136 5.11 -4.82 -7.21
N LEU A 137 5.67 -3.66 -7.54
CA LEU A 137 7.08 -3.46 -7.88
C LEU A 137 7.93 -3.03 -6.69
N LEU A 138 7.31 -2.44 -5.67
CA LEU A 138 7.91 -2.33 -4.36
C LEU A 138 8.32 -3.74 -3.97
N PRO A 139 9.53 -3.92 -3.39
CA PRO A 139 9.75 -5.13 -2.66
C PRO A 139 8.56 -5.19 -1.69
N GLN A 140 7.67 -6.18 -1.85
CA GLN A 140 6.80 -6.58 -0.74
C GLN A 140 7.73 -6.52 0.45
N GLU A 141 7.33 -5.83 1.52
CA GLU A 141 8.00 -6.06 2.78
C GLU A 141 7.97 -7.57 2.90
N ARG A 142 9.09 -8.23 2.56
CA ARG A 142 9.38 -9.56 2.97
C ARG A 142 9.30 -9.31 4.44
N THR A 143 8.17 -9.64 5.07
CA THR A 143 8.08 -9.77 6.50
C THR A 143 9.29 -10.62 6.78
N SER A 144 10.37 -9.96 7.24
CA SER A 144 11.72 -10.47 7.02
C SER A 144 11.67 -11.90 7.51
N LYS A 145 12.12 -12.90 6.74
CA LYS A 145 11.99 -14.30 7.19
C LYS A 145 12.48 -14.40 8.65
N LYS A 146 13.48 -13.58 9.01
CA LYS A 146 13.95 -13.32 10.39
C LYS A 146 12.87 -12.79 11.36
N LYS A 147 12.05 -11.81 11.00
CA LYS A 147 10.92 -11.27 11.78
C LYS A 147 9.78 -12.28 11.93
N VAL A 148 9.46 -13.05 10.89
CA VAL A 148 8.45 -14.13 10.96
C VAL A 148 8.95 -15.27 11.85
N ILE A 149 10.18 -15.73 11.65
CA ILE A 149 10.83 -16.76 12.48
C ILE A 149 10.94 -16.28 13.94
N SER A 150 11.32 -15.03 14.19
CA SER A 150 11.40 -14.47 15.54
C SER A 150 10.03 -14.47 16.25
N LYS A 151 8.96 -14.04 15.56
CA LYS A 151 7.59 -14.13 16.08
C LYS A 151 7.18 -15.59 16.32
N MET A 152 7.49 -16.49 15.39
CA MET A 152 7.17 -17.92 15.53
C MET A 152 7.89 -18.54 16.73
N CYS A 153 9.17 -18.23 16.95
CA CYS A 153 9.90 -18.69 18.12
C CYS A 153 9.31 -18.14 19.42
N LEU A 154 8.91 -16.87 19.44
CA LEU A 154 8.32 -16.23 20.62
C LEU A 154 6.95 -16.84 20.98
N TYR A 155 6.03 -16.90 20.02
CA TYR A 155 4.69 -17.47 20.25
C TYR A 155 4.71 -18.99 20.39
N GLY A 156 5.63 -19.68 19.70
CA GLY A 156 5.86 -21.11 19.86
C GLY A 156 6.40 -21.46 21.24
N SER A 157 7.35 -20.67 21.77
CA SER A 157 7.85 -20.84 23.15
C SER A 157 6.76 -20.57 24.18
N LEU A 158 5.97 -19.50 23.99
CA LEU A 158 4.83 -19.20 24.87
C LEU A 158 3.76 -20.30 24.82
N SER A 159 3.49 -20.87 23.65
CA SER A 159 2.57 -22.00 23.50
C SER A 159 3.12 -23.26 24.19
N ALA A 160 4.41 -23.56 24.05
CA ALA A 160 5.04 -24.69 24.73
C ALA A 160 5.02 -24.50 26.27
N ILE A 161 5.31 -23.31 26.78
CA ILE A 161 5.23 -23.00 28.22
C ILE A 161 3.79 -23.15 28.72
N SER A 162 2.81 -22.75 27.92
CA SER A 162 1.41 -22.98 28.21
C SER A 162 1.10 -24.48 28.31
N TYR A 163 1.44 -25.28 27.29
CA TYR A 163 1.15 -26.72 27.26
C TYR A 163 1.91 -27.55 28.29
N PHE A 164 3.18 -27.25 28.55
CA PHE A 164 4.04 -28.04 29.43
C PHE A 164 4.16 -27.47 30.85
N GLY A 165 3.88 -26.18 31.05
CA GLY A 165 3.95 -25.52 32.34
C GLY A 165 2.57 -25.21 32.93
N PHE A 166 1.73 -24.51 32.18
CA PHE A 166 0.44 -24.05 32.67
C PHE A 166 -0.60 -25.17 32.78
N PHE A 167 -0.82 -25.96 31.72
CA PHE A 167 -1.83 -27.03 31.72
C PHE A 167 -1.58 -28.13 32.77
N PRO A 168 -0.35 -28.61 33.00
CA PRO A 168 -0.08 -29.59 34.07
C PRO A 168 -0.28 -29.02 35.48
N MET A 169 -0.25 -27.69 35.63
CA MET A 169 -0.51 -27.02 36.91
C MET A 169 -1.96 -26.52 37.03
N ILE A 170 -2.80 -26.77 36.03
CA ILE A 170 -4.14 -26.18 35.95
C ILE A 170 -5.00 -26.57 37.15
N GLU A 171 -4.87 -27.80 37.68
CA GLU A 171 -5.59 -28.23 38.89
C GLU A 171 -5.19 -27.43 40.13
N LYS A 172 -3.89 -27.15 40.30
CA LYS A 172 -3.38 -26.32 41.41
C LYS A 172 -3.81 -24.87 41.28
N LEU A 173 -3.81 -24.34 40.05
CA LEU A 173 -4.31 -23.00 39.72
C LEU A 173 -5.83 -22.91 39.92
N ASN A 174 -6.57 -23.97 39.62
CA ASN A 174 -8.01 -24.03 39.78
C ASN A 174 -8.38 -23.94 41.27
N TYR A 175 -7.70 -24.71 42.12
CA TYR A 175 -7.93 -24.68 43.56
C TYR A 175 -7.49 -23.36 44.22
N LYS A 176 -6.34 -22.80 43.80
CA LYS A 176 -5.76 -21.61 44.44
C LYS A 176 -6.28 -20.27 43.94
N ILE A 177 -6.77 -20.21 42.70
CA ILE A 177 -7.07 -18.94 42.03
C ILE A 177 -8.46 -19.00 41.38
N TYR A 178 -8.70 -19.93 40.45
CA TYR A 178 -9.92 -19.87 39.62
C TYR A 178 -11.22 -20.22 40.35
N MET A 179 -11.22 -21.18 41.29
CA MET A 179 -12.41 -21.57 42.07
C MET A 179 -12.49 -20.91 43.45
N THR A 180 -11.67 -19.90 43.74
CA THR A 180 -11.68 -19.22 45.05
C THR A 180 -12.93 -18.36 45.30
N GLY A 181 -13.81 -18.21 44.31
CA GLY A 181 -15.00 -17.34 44.40
C GLY A 181 -14.67 -15.84 44.45
N THR A 182 -13.41 -15.46 44.25
CA THR A 182 -12.96 -14.07 44.29
C THR A 182 -13.09 -13.40 42.93
N PHE A 183 -13.27 -12.07 42.92
CA PHE A 183 -13.30 -11.26 41.70
C PHE A 183 -12.04 -11.43 40.83
N LEU A 184 -10.87 -11.57 41.47
CA LEU A 184 -9.60 -11.83 40.78
C LEU A 184 -9.57 -13.21 40.11
N GLY A 185 -10.16 -14.23 40.76
CA GLY A 185 -10.33 -15.56 40.15
C GLY A 185 -11.19 -15.51 38.89
N ALA A 186 -12.30 -14.79 38.92
CA ALA A 186 -13.19 -14.62 37.78
C ALA A 186 -12.51 -13.90 36.59
N ILE A 187 -11.78 -12.81 36.85
CA ILE A 187 -10.97 -12.12 35.82
C ILE A 187 -9.91 -13.06 35.24
N ALA A 188 -9.24 -13.82 36.10
CA ALA A 188 -8.19 -14.73 35.66
C ALA A 188 -8.74 -15.82 34.72
N VAL A 189 -9.92 -16.39 34.99
CA VAL A 189 -10.59 -17.34 34.08
C VAL A 189 -10.91 -16.67 32.74
N LEU A 190 -11.54 -15.48 32.77
CA LEU A 190 -11.95 -14.74 31.58
C LEU A 190 -10.77 -14.32 30.69
N ALA A 191 -9.61 -14.03 31.28
CA ALA A 191 -8.41 -13.65 30.55
C ALA A 191 -7.63 -14.84 29.99
N THR A 192 -7.67 -16.00 30.68
CA THR A 192 -6.84 -17.16 30.32
C THR A 192 -7.19 -17.70 28.93
N VAL A 193 -8.48 -17.80 28.59
CA VAL A 193 -8.93 -18.35 27.31
C VAL A 193 -8.56 -17.45 26.11
N PRO A 194 -8.85 -16.14 26.12
CA PRO A 194 -8.43 -15.23 25.04
C PRO A 194 -6.91 -15.15 24.88
N ILE A 195 -6.14 -15.13 25.97
CA ILE A 195 -4.68 -15.07 25.92
C ILE A 195 -4.12 -16.33 25.24
N HIS A 196 -4.62 -17.51 25.61
CA HIS A 196 -4.21 -18.77 24.97
C HIS A 196 -4.59 -18.83 23.49
N ALA A 197 -5.82 -18.44 23.16
CA ALA A 197 -6.29 -18.38 21.78
C ALA A 197 -5.45 -17.42 20.93
N TYR A 198 -5.08 -16.26 21.50
CA TYR A 198 -4.24 -15.28 20.82
C TYR A 198 -2.81 -15.79 20.59
N ILE A 199 -2.18 -16.42 21.60
CA ILE A 199 -0.83 -16.98 21.48
C ILE A 199 -0.80 -18.08 20.42
N TYR A 200 -1.76 -19.01 20.46
CA TYR A 200 -1.85 -20.10 19.49
C TYR A 200 -2.19 -19.59 18.09
N GLY A 201 -3.16 -18.68 17.95
CA GLY A 201 -3.53 -18.06 16.68
C GLY A 201 -2.35 -17.31 16.05
N SER A 202 -1.62 -16.53 16.85
CA SER A 202 -0.42 -15.80 16.40
C SER A 202 0.71 -16.74 15.94
N PHE A 203 0.86 -17.90 16.59
CA PHE A 203 1.78 -18.94 16.14
C PHE A 203 1.32 -19.60 14.83
N ALA A 204 0.04 -19.98 14.74
CA ALA A 204 -0.54 -20.61 13.57
C ALA A 204 -0.50 -19.70 12.33
N GLU A 205 -0.72 -18.40 12.49
CA GLU A 205 -0.59 -17.41 11.41
C GLU A 205 0.84 -17.30 10.85
N CYS A 206 1.86 -17.68 11.62
CA CYS A 206 3.24 -17.67 11.15
C CYS A 206 3.55 -18.85 10.23
N LEU A 207 2.79 -19.95 10.30
CA LEU A 207 3.04 -21.16 9.50
C LEU A 207 2.81 -20.94 7.99
N PRO A 208 1.66 -20.40 7.52
CA PRO A 208 1.46 -20.09 6.10
C PRO A 208 2.49 -19.08 5.57
N LYS A 209 2.85 -18.10 6.40
CA LYS A 209 3.83 -17.05 6.08
C LYS A 209 5.24 -17.61 5.90
N LEU A 210 5.62 -18.63 6.68
CA LEU A 210 6.93 -19.28 6.59
C LEU A 210 7.02 -20.26 5.42
N LEU A 211 5.92 -20.96 5.12
CA LEU A 211 5.79 -21.90 4.00
C LEU A 211 5.58 -21.21 2.64
N GLY A 212 5.42 -19.88 2.61
CA GLY A 212 5.18 -19.13 1.38
C GLY A 212 3.82 -19.44 0.74
N LEU A 213 2.86 -19.92 1.53
CA LEU A 213 1.52 -20.33 1.08
C LEU A 213 0.52 -19.15 1.02
N GLU A 214 1.00 -17.90 0.95
CA GLU A 214 0.16 -16.70 0.87
C GLU A 214 -0.60 -16.54 -0.47
N LYS A 215 -0.74 -17.60 -1.26
CA LYS A 215 -1.69 -17.64 -2.38
C LYS A 215 -2.95 -18.41 -1.97
N SER A 216 -4.06 -17.67 -1.96
CA SER A 216 -5.44 -18.14 -2.08
C SER A 216 -6.29 -18.30 -0.81
N ALA A 217 -6.30 -17.29 0.07
CA ALA A 217 -7.44 -17.10 0.99
C ALA A 217 -7.75 -15.60 1.12
N GLY A 218 -8.80 -15.14 0.41
CA GLY A 218 -9.35 -13.80 0.59
C GLY A 218 -9.28 -12.86 -0.62
N LYS A 219 -9.89 -13.25 -1.74
CA LYS A 219 -10.51 -12.31 -2.68
C LYS A 219 -11.93 -12.81 -2.98
N HIS A 220 -12.88 -12.36 -2.18
CA HIS A 220 -14.27 -12.17 -2.57
C HIS A 220 -14.70 -10.83 -1.99
#